data_AF-A0A928S1G8-F1
#
_entry.id   AF-A0A928S1G8-F1
#
_cell.length_a   1.000
_cell.length_b   1.000
_cell.length_c   1.000
_cell.angle_alpha   90.00
_cell.angle_beta   90.00
_cell.angle_gamma   90.00
#
_symmetry.space_group_name_H-M   'P 1'
#
loop_
_entity.id
_entity.type
_entity.pdbx_description
1 polymer ?
#
loop_
_entity_poly.entity_id
_entity_poly.type
_entity_poly.pdbx_seq_one_letter_code
_entity_poly.pdbx_strand_id
1 'polypeptide(L)'
;MFHQRRAAAAAVILAVLAGGGRPAFGAQQTPSKIETARQALKFFLEKELPKFIDRGDATFKEKFTVAIGTGIWDRIHFKVGHFAAEESARLIREEGRDVVAFELRFERGRADVRVGLSPGGEVVGFWVDRVEPEIEYEAPGYVDVEAFIDEPVRVAADEKFPLRGRITIPVGEGPFPGVVLISDAGPLDVNATTGPNQVFKDVAWGFASQKLAVLRVEKRSFAYPRAYPPAEWTPEVEFIDDAVAAVAALRKHPKVDPRAVFLLGHGMGGVITPTIARKDPQIAGVVLLATPARPMLNMIEDQLHYLVNFDQIISEKEQRELAAALEAIASVRAGDPKGSILNTPAMYWSRYEKLDPVRTCLATKQPLLIVRGERDFQVTEEDTVLWKSRLADRSDVEFRTYRRLNHLLMGGLGTGPSSPGEYSSPGKVSKEVVLETAQWILSKAPKPTTPVVAPESASTQPPAGPPSPDNTPTP
;
A
#
# COMPACT_ATOMS: atom_id res chain seq x y z
N MET A 1 -16.57 8.55 5.75
CA MET A 1 -17.60 7.50 5.57
C MET A 1 -18.58 7.72 6.71
N PHE A 2 -19.83 8.13 6.57
CA PHE A 2 -20.59 8.32 5.35
C PHE A 2 -20.51 9.77 4.87
N HIS A 3 -21.65 10.41 4.61
CA HIS A 3 -22.08 10.38 3.21
C HIS A 3 -21.63 11.56 2.31
N GLN A 4 -20.37 12.05 2.45
CA GLN A 4 -19.76 12.99 1.50
C GLN A 4 -19.62 12.38 0.09
N ARG A 5 -20.71 12.53 -0.67
CA ARG A 5 -20.96 12.37 -2.11
C ARG A 5 -20.13 11.30 -2.85
N ARG A 6 -20.80 10.15 -3.06
CA ARG A 6 -20.57 9.17 -4.14
C ARG A 6 -19.12 8.93 -4.57
N ALA A 7 -18.41 8.05 -3.87
CA ALA A 7 -17.94 6.76 -4.41
C ALA A 7 -16.87 6.11 -3.52
N ALA A 8 -17.23 5.04 -2.81
CA ALA A 8 -16.26 4.15 -2.17
C ALA A 8 -16.73 2.69 -2.25
N ALA A 9 -15.95 1.89 -2.97
CA ALA A 9 -15.88 0.42 -2.96
C ALA A 9 -17.15 -0.38 -2.60
N ALA A 10 -17.99 -0.65 -3.60
CA ALA A 10 -18.34 -2.05 -3.87
C ALA A 10 -17.63 -2.46 -5.16
N ALA A 11 -16.94 -3.61 -5.15
CA ALA A 11 -16.66 -4.30 -6.39
C ALA A 11 -17.97 -4.98 -6.82
N VAL A 12 -18.76 -4.29 -7.65
CA VAL A 12 -19.97 -4.87 -8.24
C VAL A 12 -19.52 -5.94 -9.25
N ILE A 13 -19.31 -7.16 -8.76
CA ILE A 13 -19.16 -8.33 -9.61
C ILE A 13 -20.54 -8.70 -10.09
N LEU A 14 -20.75 -8.61 -11.39
CA LEU A 14 -21.83 -9.32 -12.05
C LEU A 14 -21.23 -10.14 -13.21
N ALA A 15 -20.91 -11.39 -12.91
CA ALA A 15 -20.49 -12.40 -13.89
C ALA A 15 -21.68 -13.29 -14.25
N VAL A 16 -22.01 -13.46 -15.53
CA VAL A 16 -22.79 -14.63 -15.97
C VAL A 16 -21.81 -15.68 -16.48
N LEU A 17 -22.11 -16.93 -16.17
CA LEU A 17 -21.52 -18.09 -16.83
C LEU A 17 -22.45 -18.49 -17.99
N ALA A 18 -22.01 -18.30 -19.24
CA ALA A 18 -22.63 -18.89 -20.41
C ALA A 18 -21.74 -20.04 -20.92
N GLY A 19 -22.31 -21.23 -21.10
CA GLY A 19 -21.60 -22.43 -21.50
C GLY A 19 -21.83 -22.81 -22.97
N GLY A 20 -20.83 -23.47 -23.57
CA GLY A 20 -21.00 -24.43 -24.67
C GLY A 20 -21.34 -23.87 -26.06
N GLY A 21 -20.35 -23.75 -26.95
CA GLY A 21 -20.60 -23.58 -28.39
C GLY A 21 -19.34 -23.37 -29.25
N ARG A 22 -19.08 -24.30 -30.17
CA ARG A 22 -18.09 -24.20 -31.27
C ARG A 22 -18.48 -25.18 -32.39
N PRO A 23 -18.05 -24.98 -33.65
CA PRO A 23 -17.67 -23.74 -34.32
C PRO A 23 -18.30 -23.60 -35.74
N ALA A 24 -18.13 -22.44 -36.39
CA ALA A 24 -18.15 -22.34 -37.86
C ALA A 24 -17.22 -21.21 -38.33
N PHE A 25 -16.54 -21.41 -39.46
CA PHE A 25 -15.65 -20.44 -40.09
C PHE A 25 -16.42 -19.47 -41.00
N GLY A 26 -15.99 -18.20 -41.04
CA GLY A 26 -16.44 -17.21 -42.00
C GLY A 26 -15.49 -16.02 -42.03
N ALA A 27 -14.57 -15.97 -43.01
CA ALA A 27 -13.58 -14.91 -43.10
C ALA A 27 -14.17 -13.65 -43.78
N GLN A 28 -14.71 -12.73 -42.97
CA GLN A 28 -14.80 -11.32 -43.33
C GLN A 28 -13.80 -10.54 -42.46
N GLN A 29 -13.13 -9.55 -43.04
CA GLN A 29 -12.16 -8.72 -42.32
C GLN A 29 -12.86 -7.92 -41.22
N THR A 30 -12.82 -8.47 -40.01
CA THR A 30 -13.35 -7.83 -38.80
C THR A 30 -12.51 -6.60 -38.48
N PRO A 31 -13.10 -5.49 -37.99
CA PRO A 31 -12.33 -4.52 -37.22
C PRO A 31 -11.49 -5.27 -36.18
N SER A 32 -10.24 -4.82 -35.94
CA SER A 32 -9.41 -5.40 -34.89
C SER A 32 -10.22 -5.48 -33.60
N LYS A 33 -10.11 -6.56 -32.81
CA LYS A 33 -10.83 -6.70 -31.54
C LYS A 33 -10.61 -5.50 -30.61
N ILE A 34 -9.44 -4.88 -30.71
CA ILE A 34 -9.09 -3.61 -30.06
C ILE A 34 -10.04 -2.48 -30.47
N GLU A 35 -10.32 -2.33 -31.77
CA GLU A 35 -11.24 -1.33 -32.30
C GLU A 35 -12.71 -1.62 -31.93
N THR A 36 -13.15 -2.88 -31.98
CA THR A 36 -14.48 -3.28 -31.50
C THR A 36 -14.68 -2.92 -30.02
N ALA A 37 -13.68 -3.19 -29.19
CA ALA A 37 -13.67 -2.84 -27.77
C ALA A 37 -13.60 -1.32 -27.56
N ARG A 38 -12.80 -0.59 -28.34
CA ARG A 38 -12.66 0.88 -28.28
C ARG A 38 -13.97 1.59 -28.57
N GLN A 39 -14.71 1.13 -29.58
CA GLN A 39 -16.03 1.67 -29.92
C GLN A 39 -17.05 1.47 -28.80
N ALA A 40 -17.03 0.31 -28.12
CA ALA A 40 -17.86 0.11 -26.93
C ALA A 40 -17.41 1.02 -25.78
N LEU A 41 -16.11 1.03 -25.46
CA LEU A 41 -15.52 1.85 -24.41
C LEU A 41 -15.82 3.35 -24.61
N LYS A 42 -15.83 3.84 -25.84
CA LYS A 42 -16.19 5.22 -26.19
C LYS A 42 -17.58 5.59 -25.64
N PHE A 43 -18.60 4.76 -25.86
CA PHE A 43 -19.95 5.00 -25.31
C PHE A 43 -19.95 5.03 -23.78
N PHE A 44 -19.12 4.22 -23.13
CA PHE A 44 -18.98 4.30 -21.67
C PHE A 44 -18.34 5.63 -21.25
N LEU A 45 -17.21 6.03 -21.85
CA LEU A 45 -16.49 7.26 -21.52
C LEU A 45 -17.34 8.53 -21.77
N GLU A 46 -18.12 8.55 -22.85
CA GLU A 46 -19.05 9.65 -23.19
C GLU A 46 -20.36 9.63 -22.37
N LYS A 47 -20.48 8.72 -21.38
CA LYS A 47 -21.68 8.49 -20.55
C LYS A 47 -22.94 8.08 -21.33
N GLU A 48 -22.79 7.63 -22.57
CA GLU A 48 -23.85 7.04 -23.39
C GLU A 48 -24.14 5.59 -22.98
N LEU A 49 -24.39 5.38 -21.69
CA LEU A 49 -24.48 4.05 -21.06
C LEU A 49 -25.48 3.08 -21.72
N PRO A 50 -26.67 3.51 -22.21
CA PRO A 50 -27.54 2.61 -22.97
C PRO A 50 -26.85 2.04 -24.22
N LYS A 51 -26.14 2.87 -24.99
CA LYS A 51 -25.39 2.42 -26.18
C LYS A 51 -24.22 1.51 -25.80
N PHE A 52 -23.56 1.75 -24.66
CA PHE A 52 -22.53 0.85 -24.15
C PHE A 52 -23.10 -0.53 -23.81
N ILE A 53 -24.20 -0.56 -23.04
CA ILE A 53 -24.92 -1.77 -22.68
C ILE A 53 -25.39 -2.51 -23.93
N ASP A 54 -25.84 -1.79 -24.95
CA ASP A 54 -26.31 -2.38 -26.20
C ASP A 54 -25.25 -3.14 -27.00
N ARG A 55 -23.96 -2.85 -26.76
CA ARG A 55 -22.84 -3.61 -27.34
C ARG A 55 -22.60 -4.95 -26.64
N GLY A 56 -23.25 -5.22 -25.51
CA GLY A 56 -23.10 -6.48 -24.77
C GLY A 56 -23.90 -7.64 -25.31
N ASP A 57 -23.56 -8.86 -24.88
CA ASP A 57 -24.42 -10.02 -25.09
C ASP A 57 -25.62 -10.01 -24.12
N ALA A 58 -26.57 -10.93 -24.26
CA ALA A 58 -27.75 -10.99 -23.38
C ALA A 58 -27.35 -11.12 -21.90
N THR A 59 -26.27 -11.85 -21.64
CA THR A 59 -25.60 -12.04 -20.36
C THR A 59 -25.17 -10.71 -19.74
N PHE A 60 -24.45 -9.88 -20.49
CA PHE A 60 -23.98 -8.58 -20.04
C PHE A 60 -25.13 -7.58 -19.89
N LYS A 61 -26.17 -7.64 -20.76
CA LYS A 61 -27.33 -6.73 -20.69
C LYS A 61 -28.23 -6.96 -19.48
N GLU A 62 -28.46 -8.20 -19.08
CA GLU A 62 -29.15 -8.53 -17.82
C GLU A 62 -28.42 -7.92 -16.61
N LYS A 63 -27.09 -7.85 -16.72
CA LYS A 63 -26.20 -7.66 -15.59
C LYS A 63 -25.67 -6.23 -15.42
N PHE A 64 -25.18 -5.61 -16.48
CA PHE A 64 -24.63 -4.26 -16.43
C PHE A 64 -25.75 -3.23 -16.68
N THR A 65 -26.41 -2.79 -15.61
CA THR A 65 -27.49 -1.80 -15.71
C THR A 65 -26.96 -0.37 -15.88
N VAL A 66 -27.80 0.55 -16.37
CA VAL A 66 -27.48 1.99 -16.44
C VAL A 66 -27.10 2.56 -15.06
N ALA A 67 -27.71 2.07 -13.99
CA ALA A 67 -27.37 2.47 -12.62
C ALA A 67 -25.95 2.04 -12.22
N ILE A 68 -25.55 0.80 -12.55
CA ILE A 68 -24.19 0.28 -12.32
C ILE A 68 -23.18 1.08 -13.14
N GLY A 69 -23.45 1.26 -14.44
CA GLY A 69 -22.60 2.06 -15.33
C GLY A 69 -22.42 3.49 -14.84
N THR A 70 -23.49 4.13 -14.35
CA THR A 70 -23.45 5.50 -13.80
C THR A 70 -22.57 5.56 -12.56
N GLY A 71 -22.69 4.58 -11.64
CA GLY A 71 -21.86 4.53 -10.44
C GLY A 71 -20.36 4.34 -10.73
N ILE A 72 -20.03 3.55 -11.75
CA ILE A 72 -18.63 3.35 -12.18
C ILE A 72 -18.09 4.60 -12.88
N TRP A 73 -18.86 5.21 -13.77
CA TRP A 73 -18.49 6.44 -14.49
C TRP A 73 -18.31 7.62 -13.53
N ASP A 74 -19.28 7.86 -12.64
CA ASP A 74 -19.24 8.92 -11.62
C ASP A 74 -17.96 8.77 -10.76
N ARG A 75 -17.60 7.54 -10.38
CA ARG A 75 -16.38 7.25 -9.60
C ARG A 75 -15.08 7.57 -10.35
N ILE A 76 -15.00 7.28 -11.65
CA ILE A 76 -13.83 7.62 -12.47
C ILE A 76 -13.74 9.15 -12.59
N HIS A 77 -14.79 9.81 -13.08
CA HIS A 77 -14.77 11.27 -13.28
C HIS A 77 -14.53 12.05 -12.00
N PHE A 78 -15.10 11.61 -10.87
CA PHE A 78 -14.85 12.22 -9.57
C PHE A 78 -13.36 12.20 -9.21
N LYS A 79 -12.72 11.03 -9.34
CA LYS A 79 -11.30 10.83 -9.01
C LYS A 79 -10.34 11.51 -9.99
N VAL A 80 -10.52 11.33 -11.30
CA VAL A 80 -9.50 11.67 -12.31
C VAL A 80 -9.94 12.71 -13.34
N GLY A 81 -11.16 13.26 -13.26
CA GLY A 81 -11.67 14.25 -14.22
C GLY A 81 -12.17 13.60 -15.51
N HIS A 82 -12.27 14.38 -16.59
CA HIS A 82 -12.75 13.92 -17.90
C HIS A 82 -11.67 13.15 -18.66
N PHE A 83 -12.12 12.22 -19.52
CA PHE A 83 -11.25 11.46 -20.40
C PHE A 83 -10.50 12.39 -21.35
N ALA A 84 -9.17 12.23 -21.42
CA ALA A 84 -8.28 13.08 -22.21
C ALA A 84 -7.65 12.32 -23.40
N ALA A 85 -7.16 11.09 -23.18
CA ALA A 85 -6.55 10.28 -24.25
C ALA A 85 -6.49 8.78 -23.89
N GLU A 86 -6.52 7.93 -24.92
CA GLU A 86 -6.05 6.54 -24.83
C GLU A 86 -4.52 6.56 -24.99
N GLU A 87 -3.77 6.06 -24.00
CA GLU A 87 -2.31 5.98 -24.03
C GLU A 87 -1.84 4.68 -24.69
N SER A 88 -2.52 3.57 -24.36
CA SER A 88 -2.27 2.27 -24.99
C SER A 88 -3.51 1.38 -25.00
N ALA A 89 -3.58 0.47 -25.96
CA ALA A 89 -4.55 -0.62 -25.96
C ALA A 89 -3.88 -1.92 -26.45
N ARG A 90 -4.08 -3.02 -25.70
CA ARG A 90 -3.48 -4.33 -25.97
C ARG A 90 -4.52 -5.45 -25.88
N LEU A 91 -4.45 -6.40 -26.81
CA LEU A 91 -5.22 -7.64 -26.73
C LEU A 91 -4.50 -8.64 -25.81
N ILE A 92 -5.23 -9.14 -24.81
CA ILE A 92 -4.81 -10.14 -23.84
C ILE A 92 -5.76 -11.34 -23.98
N ARG A 93 -5.26 -12.55 -23.68
CA ARG A 93 -6.08 -13.77 -23.66
C ARG A 93 -6.20 -14.30 -22.24
N GLU A 94 -7.40 -14.21 -21.66
CA GLU A 94 -7.68 -14.61 -20.28
C GLU A 94 -8.77 -15.68 -20.28
N GLU A 95 -8.55 -16.81 -19.58
CA GLU A 95 -9.49 -17.95 -19.53
C GLU A 95 -9.97 -18.42 -20.92
N GLY A 96 -9.12 -18.27 -21.95
CA GLY A 96 -9.46 -18.60 -23.33
C GLY A 96 -10.35 -17.57 -24.05
N ARG A 97 -10.77 -16.49 -23.38
CA ARG A 97 -11.52 -15.34 -23.93
C ARG A 97 -10.56 -14.25 -24.43
N ASP A 98 -11.05 -13.41 -25.32
CA ASP A 98 -10.31 -12.24 -25.83
C ASP A 98 -10.68 -10.99 -25.02
N VAL A 99 -9.69 -10.36 -24.40
CA VAL A 99 -9.88 -9.20 -23.51
C VAL A 99 -8.96 -8.07 -23.97
N VAL A 100 -9.50 -6.89 -24.21
CA VAL A 100 -8.70 -5.71 -24.56
C VAL A 100 -8.48 -4.88 -23.30
N ALA A 101 -7.22 -4.66 -22.94
CA ALA A 101 -6.82 -3.76 -21.86
C ALA A 101 -6.40 -2.41 -22.43
N PHE A 102 -6.94 -1.35 -21.83
CA PHE A 102 -6.71 0.05 -22.18
C PHE A 102 -6.06 0.76 -20.99
N GLU A 103 -5.04 1.57 -21.29
CA GLU A 103 -4.47 2.54 -20.36
C GLU A 103 -4.96 3.92 -20.81
N LEU A 104 -5.70 4.60 -19.94
CA LEU A 104 -6.42 5.83 -20.28
C LEU A 104 -5.89 7.00 -19.43
N ARG A 105 -5.60 8.13 -20.06
CA ARG A 105 -5.31 9.40 -19.40
C ARG A 105 -6.58 10.26 -19.30
N PHE A 106 -6.72 10.92 -18.16
CA PHE A 106 -7.78 11.86 -17.83
C PHE A 106 -7.16 13.20 -17.38
N GLU A 107 -7.98 14.25 -17.24
CA GLU A 107 -7.54 15.61 -16.84
C GLU A 107 -6.69 15.66 -15.57
N ARG A 108 -6.93 14.76 -14.62
CA ARG A 108 -6.34 14.73 -13.27
C ARG A 108 -5.94 13.31 -12.87
N GLY A 109 -5.50 12.48 -13.82
CA GLY A 109 -5.07 11.11 -13.52
C GLY A 109 -5.17 10.10 -14.65
N ARG A 110 -5.16 8.82 -14.27
CA ARG A 110 -5.19 7.67 -15.18
C ARG A 110 -6.21 6.62 -14.72
N ALA A 111 -6.71 5.82 -15.64
CA ALA A 111 -7.44 4.60 -15.31
C ALA A 111 -7.09 3.46 -16.27
N ASP A 112 -6.99 2.25 -15.71
CA ASP A 112 -6.80 1.03 -16.49
C ASP A 112 -8.15 0.30 -16.58
N VAL A 113 -8.56 0.01 -17.80
CA VAL A 113 -9.89 -0.52 -18.12
C VAL A 113 -9.77 -1.72 -19.04
N ARG A 114 -10.54 -2.79 -18.79
CA ARG A 114 -10.62 -3.96 -19.65
C ARG A 114 -12.03 -4.18 -20.20
N VAL A 115 -12.10 -4.55 -21.47
CA VAL A 115 -13.31 -4.94 -22.18
C VAL A 115 -13.14 -6.37 -22.70
N GLY A 116 -13.95 -7.30 -22.20
CA GLY A 116 -13.98 -8.69 -22.68
C GLY A 116 -14.94 -8.81 -23.87
N LEU A 117 -14.53 -9.53 -24.91
CA LEU A 117 -15.33 -9.72 -26.12
C LEU A 117 -15.70 -11.19 -26.37
N SER A 118 -16.94 -11.42 -26.85
CA SER A 118 -17.35 -12.68 -27.46
C SER A 118 -16.61 -12.91 -28.78
N PRO A 119 -16.56 -14.14 -29.33
CA PRO A 119 -16.05 -14.36 -30.68
C PRO A 119 -16.78 -13.56 -31.77
N GLY A 120 -18.04 -13.17 -31.52
CA GLY A 120 -18.84 -12.30 -32.38
C GLY A 120 -18.61 -10.80 -32.18
N GLY A 121 -17.79 -10.40 -31.20
CA GLY A 121 -17.46 -8.99 -30.92
C GLY A 121 -18.41 -8.27 -29.96
N GLU A 122 -19.30 -8.99 -29.27
CA GLU A 122 -20.15 -8.43 -28.21
C GLU A 122 -19.36 -8.28 -26.91
N VAL A 123 -19.70 -7.29 -26.09
CA VAL A 123 -19.11 -7.10 -24.76
C VAL A 123 -19.65 -8.18 -23.80
N VAL A 124 -18.78 -9.06 -23.32
CA VAL A 124 -19.10 -10.10 -22.33
C VAL A 124 -18.62 -9.73 -20.91
N GLY A 125 -17.92 -8.60 -20.78
CA GLY A 125 -17.44 -8.11 -19.49
C GLY A 125 -16.76 -6.75 -19.59
N PHE A 126 -16.86 -5.98 -18.51
CA PHE A 126 -16.28 -4.65 -18.38
C PHE A 126 -15.68 -4.51 -16.99
N TRP A 127 -14.44 -4.02 -16.94
CA TRP A 127 -13.67 -3.96 -15.71
C TRP A 127 -12.86 -2.68 -15.63
N VAL A 128 -12.85 -2.08 -14.45
CA VAL A 128 -11.97 -0.96 -14.11
C VAL A 128 -11.02 -1.48 -13.05
N ASP A 129 -9.76 -1.66 -13.42
CA ASP A 129 -8.75 -2.31 -12.58
C ASP A 129 -7.99 -1.29 -11.72
N ARG A 130 -7.69 -0.12 -12.28
CA ARG A 130 -6.93 0.96 -11.63
C ARG A 130 -7.60 2.31 -11.91
N VAL A 131 -7.63 3.21 -10.92
CA VAL A 131 -8.07 4.61 -11.06
C VAL A 131 -7.19 5.46 -10.14
N GLU A 132 -6.17 6.08 -10.72
CA GLU A 132 -5.10 6.79 -10.02
C GLU A 132 -5.19 8.29 -10.30
N PRO A 133 -5.46 9.15 -9.29
CA PRO A 133 -5.38 10.59 -9.45
C PRO A 133 -3.92 11.04 -9.61
N GLU A 134 -3.69 11.91 -10.58
CA GLU A 134 -2.44 12.66 -10.72
C GLU A 134 -2.54 13.86 -9.76
N ILE A 135 -2.10 13.63 -8.53
CA ILE A 135 -2.09 14.63 -7.47
C ILE A 135 -0.81 15.44 -7.61
N GLU A 136 -0.95 16.74 -7.87
CA GLU A 136 0.16 17.68 -7.76
C GLU A 136 0.70 17.66 -6.33
N TYR A 137 1.92 17.14 -6.17
CA TYR A 137 2.52 16.89 -4.87
C TYR A 137 3.47 18.03 -4.51
N GLU A 138 3.03 18.87 -3.57
CA GLU A 138 3.91 19.77 -2.82
C GLU A 138 4.66 18.95 -1.75
N ALA A 139 5.98 19.11 -1.64
CA ALA A 139 6.75 18.46 -0.58
C ALA A 139 6.51 19.15 0.78
N PRO A 140 6.39 18.43 1.90
CA PRO A 140 6.36 19.07 3.22
C PRO A 140 7.61 19.94 3.45
N GLY A 141 7.46 21.12 4.06
CA GLY A 141 8.59 22.07 4.29
C GLY A 141 9.69 21.61 5.27
N TYR A 142 9.72 20.32 5.64
CA TYR A 142 10.83 19.66 6.34
C TYR A 142 11.60 18.68 5.44
N VAL A 143 11.18 18.54 4.17
CA VAL A 143 11.84 17.74 3.16
C VAL A 143 12.82 18.62 2.38
N ASP A 144 14.06 18.16 2.32
CA ASP A 144 15.06 18.61 1.35
C ASP A 144 15.05 17.62 0.18
N VAL A 145 14.58 18.07 -0.98
CA VAL A 145 14.42 17.26 -2.19
C VAL A 145 15.73 16.99 -2.93
N GLU A 146 16.77 17.79 -2.69
CA GLU A 146 18.11 17.58 -3.25
C GLU A 146 18.93 16.57 -2.41
N ALA A 147 18.47 16.26 -1.20
CA ALA A 147 19.15 15.35 -0.27
C ALA A 147 19.01 13.86 -0.62
N PHE A 148 18.21 13.48 -1.62
CA PHE A 148 17.94 12.08 -1.99
C PHE A 148 17.61 11.88 -3.48
N ILE A 149 17.62 10.62 -3.92
CA ILE A 149 17.11 10.16 -5.21
C ILE A 149 15.93 9.21 -4.93
N ASP A 150 14.80 9.38 -5.60
CA ASP A 150 13.63 8.51 -5.49
C ASP A 150 13.42 7.75 -6.81
N GLU A 151 13.81 6.48 -6.85
CA GLU A 151 13.86 5.68 -8.09
C GLU A 151 12.87 4.50 -8.05
N PRO A 152 12.29 4.09 -9.20
CA PRO A 152 11.41 2.94 -9.27
C PRO A 152 12.20 1.62 -9.12
N VAL A 153 11.63 0.68 -8.37
CA VAL A 153 12.18 -0.68 -8.21
C VAL A 153 11.09 -1.74 -8.42
N ARG A 154 11.50 -2.97 -8.72
CA ARG A 154 10.63 -4.14 -8.80
C ARG A 154 10.89 -5.04 -7.60
N VAL A 155 9.85 -5.38 -6.85
CA VAL A 155 9.90 -6.36 -5.75
C VAL A 155 9.01 -7.53 -6.12
N ALA A 156 9.49 -8.76 -5.93
CA ALA A 156 8.73 -9.96 -6.27
C ALA A 156 8.90 -11.03 -5.18
N ALA A 157 7.83 -11.31 -4.45
CA ALA A 157 7.72 -12.56 -3.68
C ALA A 157 7.18 -13.71 -4.55
N ASP A 158 6.29 -13.41 -5.50
CA ASP A 158 5.97 -14.25 -6.66
C ASP A 158 6.42 -13.53 -7.95
N GLU A 159 7.29 -14.16 -8.73
CA GLU A 159 7.78 -13.64 -10.01
C GLU A 159 6.68 -13.50 -11.08
N LYS A 160 5.55 -14.20 -10.94
CA LYS A 160 4.36 -14.03 -11.79
C LYS A 160 3.59 -12.74 -11.48
N PHE A 161 3.67 -12.28 -10.23
CA PHE A 161 2.93 -11.12 -9.71
C PHE A 161 3.87 -10.12 -9.01
N PRO A 162 4.83 -9.54 -9.74
CA PRO A 162 5.78 -8.58 -9.18
C PRO A 162 5.11 -7.24 -8.88
N LEU A 163 5.51 -6.61 -7.79
CA LEU A 163 4.99 -5.32 -7.34
C LEU A 163 5.93 -4.19 -7.75
N ARG A 164 5.34 -3.04 -8.10
CA ARG A 164 6.08 -1.80 -8.24
C ARG A 164 6.42 -1.27 -6.85
N GLY A 165 7.67 -0.88 -6.68
CA GLY A 165 8.13 -0.15 -5.51
C GLY A 165 8.86 1.12 -5.89
N ARG A 166 9.21 1.91 -4.88
CA ARG A 166 10.11 3.06 -4.99
C ARG A 166 11.09 3.01 -3.84
N ILE A 167 12.37 3.16 -4.16
CA ILE A 167 13.43 3.30 -3.16
C ILE A 167 13.90 4.76 -3.14
N THR A 168 13.85 5.36 -1.96
CA THR A 168 14.27 6.73 -1.70
C THR A 168 15.62 6.66 -0.99
N ILE A 169 16.70 6.99 -1.69
CA ILE A 169 18.09 6.82 -1.25
C ILE A 169 18.74 8.18 -1.00
N PRO A 170 19.32 8.43 0.19
CA PRO A 170 20.05 9.67 0.45
C PRO A 170 21.26 9.88 -0.48
N VAL A 171 21.49 11.14 -0.86
CA VAL A 171 22.71 11.60 -1.54
C VAL A 171 23.87 11.64 -0.53
N GLY A 172 25.07 11.31 -1.00
CA GLY A 172 26.31 11.26 -0.23
C GLY A 172 26.87 9.84 -0.04
N GLU A 173 27.88 9.75 0.83
CA GLU A 173 28.53 8.51 1.23
C GLU A 173 27.66 7.72 2.20
N GLY A 174 27.38 6.46 1.84
CA GLY A 174 26.71 5.49 2.70
C GLY A 174 27.73 4.56 3.38
N PRO A 175 27.32 3.35 3.81
CA PRO A 175 25.95 2.82 3.75
C PRO A 175 25.02 3.46 4.79
N PHE A 176 23.77 3.71 4.40
CA PHE A 176 22.72 4.30 5.25
C PHE A 176 21.87 3.21 5.95
N PRO A 177 21.32 3.47 7.15
CA PRO A 177 20.26 2.64 7.69
C PRO A 177 19.03 2.65 6.77
N GLY A 178 18.36 1.51 6.67
CA GLY A 178 17.24 1.30 5.75
C GLY A 178 15.91 1.09 6.47
N VAL A 179 14.79 1.51 5.87
CA VAL A 179 13.44 1.29 6.39
C VAL A 179 12.55 0.73 5.28
N VAL A 180 11.82 -0.37 5.54
CA VAL A 180 10.70 -0.80 4.69
C VAL A 180 9.40 -0.28 5.30
N LEU A 181 8.61 0.44 4.51
CA LEU A 181 7.28 0.91 4.94
C LEU A 181 6.20 -0.11 4.53
N ILE A 182 5.36 -0.51 5.47
CA ILE A 182 4.27 -1.49 5.30
C ILE A 182 2.96 -0.77 5.57
N SER A 183 2.14 -0.60 4.53
CA SER A 183 0.93 0.23 4.55
C SER A 183 -0.25 -0.43 5.26
N ASP A 184 -1.33 0.33 5.44
CA ASP A 184 -2.52 -0.07 6.18
C ASP A 184 -3.43 -1.06 5.39
N ALA A 185 -4.63 -1.31 5.92
CA ALA A 185 -5.68 -2.11 5.33
C ALA A 185 -6.14 -1.57 3.97
N GLY A 186 -6.67 -2.48 3.14
CA GLY A 186 -7.18 -2.16 1.81
C GLY A 186 -6.10 -2.06 0.72
N PRO A 187 -6.50 -1.82 -0.54
CA PRO A 187 -5.60 -1.74 -1.68
C PRO A 187 -4.95 -0.35 -1.77
N LEU A 188 -3.69 -0.25 -1.36
CA LEU A 188 -2.91 0.99 -1.36
C LEU A 188 -1.73 0.96 -2.34
N ASP A 189 -1.44 2.12 -2.95
CA ASP A 189 -0.31 2.32 -3.87
C ASP A 189 1.04 2.49 -3.13
N VAL A 190 2.13 2.73 -3.88
CA VAL A 190 3.48 2.98 -3.33
C VAL A 190 3.57 4.20 -2.38
N ASN A 191 2.56 5.08 -2.35
CA ASN A 191 2.55 6.29 -1.55
C ASN A 191 1.55 6.23 -0.38
N ALA A 192 0.83 5.11 -0.22
CA ALA A 192 -0.31 4.98 0.69
C ALA A 192 -1.37 6.09 0.47
N THR A 193 -1.66 6.38 -0.81
CA THR A 193 -2.50 7.51 -1.24
C THR A 193 -3.91 7.41 -0.67
N THR A 194 -4.26 8.34 0.22
CA THR A 194 -5.56 8.43 0.90
C THR A 194 -6.19 9.80 0.62
N GLY A 195 -7.22 9.83 -0.24
CA GLY A 195 -7.74 11.09 -0.76
C GLY A 195 -6.64 11.85 -1.53
N PRO A 196 -6.38 13.14 -1.25
CA PRO A 196 -5.25 13.89 -1.83
C PRO A 196 -3.90 13.62 -1.13
N ASN A 197 -3.86 12.77 -0.09
CA ASN A 197 -2.71 12.67 0.81
C ASN A 197 -1.78 11.50 0.46
N GLN A 198 -0.49 11.78 0.25
CA GLN A 198 0.54 10.77 -0.10
C GLN A 198 1.38 10.40 1.15
N VAL A 199 0.73 9.77 2.14
CA VAL A 199 1.24 9.54 3.51
C VAL A 199 2.65 8.95 3.53
N PHE A 200 2.90 7.90 2.76
CA PHE A 200 4.21 7.23 2.75
C PHE A 200 5.26 7.98 1.94
N LYS A 201 4.86 8.90 1.05
CA LYS A 201 5.82 9.77 0.35
C LYS A 201 6.34 10.87 1.27
N ASP A 202 5.46 11.51 2.05
CA ASP A 202 5.86 12.48 3.08
C ASP A 202 6.88 11.84 4.05
N VAL A 203 6.57 10.63 4.55
CA VAL A 203 7.47 9.87 5.46
C VAL A 203 8.79 9.51 4.77
N ALA A 204 8.76 8.90 3.57
CA ALA A 204 9.98 8.43 2.92
C ALA A 204 10.91 9.58 2.50
N TRP A 205 10.35 10.66 1.97
CA TRP A 205 11.15 11.82 1.57
C TRP A 205 11.74 12.53 2.80
N GLY A 206 10.96 12.70 3.86
CA GLY A 206 11.46 13.28 5.12
C GLY A 206 12.53 12.41 5.80
N PHE A 207 12.37 11.08 5.81
CA PHE A 207 13.39 10.14 6.29
C PHE A 207 14.67 10.19 5.44
N ALA A 208 14.55 10.29 4.12
CA ALA A 208 15.70 10.38 3.23
C ALA A 208 16.48 11.70 3.39
N SER A 209 15.79 12.83 3.62
CA SER A 209 16.41 14.09 4.06
C SER A 209 17.14 13.95 5.42
N GLN A 210 16.79 12.95 6.26
CA GLN A 210 17.48 12.60 7.51
C GLN A 210 18.48 11.43 7.34
N LYS A 211 18.95 11.13 6.12
CA LYS A 211 19.94 10.08 5.81
C LYS A 211 19.48 8.65 6.12
N LEU A 212 18.18 8.37 6.02
CA LEU A 212 17.63 7.01 6.01
C LEU A 212 17.24 6.59 4.59
N ALA A 213 17.68 5.42 4.14
CA ALA A 213 17.17 4.80 2.92
C ALA A 213 15.76 4.24 3.17
N VAL A 214 14.81 4.44 2.25
CA VAL A 214 13.42 3.98 2.45
C VAL A 214 12.92 3.22 1.23
N LEU A 215 12.40 2.01 1.43
CA LEU A 215 11.69 1.25 0.41
C LEU A 215 10.19 1.23 0.68
N ARG A 216 9.43 1.54 -0.37
CA ARG A 216 7.96 1.48 -0.40
C ARG A 216 7.53 0.58 -1.54
N VAL A 217 6.45 -0.18 -1.36
CA VAL A 217 5.92 -1.12 -2.35
C VAL A 217 4.40 -0.96 -2.40
N GLU A 218 3.79 -0.99 -3.59
CA GLU A 218 2.32 -1.02 -3.72
C GLU A 218 1.80 -2.35 -3.16
N LYS A 219 0.63 -2.37 -2.52
CA LYS A 219 0.10 -3.64 -1.98
C LYS A 219 -0.28 -4.61 -3.09
N ARG A 220 -0.13 -5.91 -2.82
CA ARG A 220 -0.61 -6.97 -3.74
C ARG A 220 -2.11 -6.86 -4.05
N SER A 221 -2.92 -6.47 -3.06
CA SER A 221 -4.35 -6.20 -3.24
C SER A 221 -4.65 -4.97 -4.10
N PHE A 222 -3.69 -4.05 -4.28
CA PHE A 222 -3.77 -2.91 -5.20
C PHE A 222 -3.28 -3.24 -6.62
N ALA A 223 -2.12 -3.88 -6.73
CA ALA A 223 -1.55 -4.27 -8.02
C ALA A 223 -2.37 -5.38 -8.71
N TYR A 224 -2.83 -6.36 -7.93
CA TYR A 224 -3.43 -7.60 -8.41
C TYR A 224 -4.72 -7.95 -7.63
N PRO A 225 -5.75 -7.09 -7.64
CA PRO A 225 -6.99 -7.26 -6.87
C PRO A 225 -7.81 -8.52 -7.23
N ARG A 226 -7.39 -9.30 -8.23
CA ARG A 226 -8.05 -10.54 -8.70
C ARG A 226 -7.11 -11.71 -8.91
N ALA A 227 -5.82 -11.62 -8.54
CA ALA A 227 -4.90 -12.75 -8.68
C ALA A 227 -5.27 -13.92 -7.73
N TYR A 228 -6.03 -13.63 -6.66
CA TYR A 228 -6.42 -14.59 -5.63
C TYR A 228 -7.94 -14.56 -5.39
N PRO A 229 -8.61 -15.71 -5.27
CA PRO A 229 -9.96 -15.80 -4.76
C PRO A 229 -10.12 -15.13 -3.38
N PRO A 230 -11.32 -14.61 -3.03
CA PRO A 230 -11.55 -13.94 -1.75
C PRO A 230 -11.13 -14.73 -0.49
N ALA A 231 -11.15 -16.07 -0.55
CA ALA A 231 -10.78 -16.94 0.57
C ALA A 231 -9.26 -17.15 0.74
N GLU A 232 -8.45 -16.79 -0.27
CA GLU A 232 -6.98 -16.97 -0.27
C GLU A 232 -6.23 -15.71 0.21
N TRP A 233 -6.91 -14.56 0.26
CA TRP A 233 -6.36 -13.34 0.87
C TRP A 233 -6.15 -13.56 2.37
N THR A 234 -4.88 -13.63 2.75
CA THR A 234 -4.40 -13.92 4.10
C THR A 234 -3.29 -12.94 4.48
N PRO A 235 -2.99 -12.75 5.78
CA PRO A 235 -1.87 -11.91 6.22
C PRO A 235 -0.54 -12.30 5.58
N GLU A 236 -0.28 -13.61 5.41
CA GLU A 236 0.85 -14.15 4.66
C GLU A 236 0.94 -13.58 3.24
N VAL A 237 -0.09 -13.79 2.42
CA VAL A 237 -0.11 -13.46 0.98
C VAL A 237 -0.20 -11.95 0.70
N GLU A 238 -0.95 -11.20 1.52
CA GLU A 238 -1.20 -9.78 1.28
C GLU A 238 -0.09 -8.86 1.83
N PHE A 239 0.60 -9.27 2.91
CA PHE A 239 1.56 -8.42 3.62
C PHE A 239 2.93 -9.08 3.81
N ILE A 240 2.98 -10.29 4.40
CA ILE A 240 4.24 -10.82 4.95
C ILE A 240 5.22 -11.19 3.83
N ASP A 241 4.78 -11.92 2.82
CA ASP A 241 5.67 -12.43 1.76
C ASP A 241 6.30 -11.27 0.96
N ASP A 242 5.52 -10.24 0.64
CA ASP A 242 6.01 -9.04 -0.05
C ASP A 242 6.90 -8.16 0.83
N ALA A 243 6.60 -8.04 2.12
CA ALA A 243 7.48 -7.31 3.04
C ALA A 243 8.83 -8.02 3.24
N VAL A 244 8.85 -9.36 3.28
CA VAL A 244 10.09 -10.14 3.31
C VAL A 244 10.89 -9.95 2.01
N ALA A 245 10.23 -9.99 0.85
CA ALA A 245 10.87 -9.70 -0.43
C ALA A 245 11.40 -8.26 -0.51
N ALA A 246 10.67 -7.29 0.05
CA ALA A 246 11.08 -5.89 0.14
C ALA A 246 12.32 -5.73 1.04
N VAL A 247 12.36 -6.33 2.22
CA VAL A 247 13.56 -6.35 3.09
C VAL A 247 14.76 -6.94 2.35
N ALA A 248 14.57 -8.07 1.65
CA ALA A 248 15.63 -8.71 0.88
C ALA A 248 16.11 -7.85 -0.31
N ALA A 249 15.23 -7.06 -0.93
CA ALA A 249 15.60 -6.10 -1.97
C ALA A 249 16.35 -4.90 -1.39
N LEU A 250 15.87 -4.32 -0.28
CA LEU A 250 16.50 -3.17 0.38
C LEU A 250 17.91 -3.50 0.89
N ARG A 251 18.13 -4.68 1.50
CA ARG A 251 19.45 -5.14 1.94
C ARG A 251 20.46 -5.35 0.81
N LYS A 252 20.02 -5.55 -0.44
CA LYS A 252 20.89 -5.72 -1.60
C LYS A 252 21.35 -4.39 -2.20
N HIS A 253 20.73 -3.27 -1.82
CA HIS A 253 21.08 -1.97 -2.37
C HIS A 253 22.44 -1.50 -1.82
N PRO A 254 23.43 -1.15 -2.66
CA PRO A 254 24.82 -0.93 -2.22
C PRO A 254 25.02 0.26 -1.28
N LYS A 255 24.05 1.20 -1.23
CA LYS A 255 24.04 2.32 -0.27
C LYS A 255 23.31 2.03 1.04
N VAL A 256 22.93 0.78 1.34
CA VAL A 256 22.20 0.41 2.57
C VAL A 256 23.07 -0.48 3.46
N ASP A 257 23.09 -0.24 4.78
CA ASP A 257 23.75 -1.17 5.72
C ASP A 257 22.78 -2.32 6.00
N PRO A 258 23.08 -3.56 5.57
CA PRO A 258 22.16 -4.69 5.73
C PRO A 258 21.91 -5.06 7.20
N ARG A 259 22.76 -4.61 8.13
CA ARG A 259 22.63 -4.78 9.59
C ARG A 259 21.72 -3.73 10.23
N ALA A 260 21.41 -2.65 9.52
CA ALA A 260 20.67 -1.50 10.00
C ALA A 260 19.33 -1.34 9.25
N VAL A 261 18.63 -2.45 8.98
CA VAL A 261 17.31 -2.45 8.33
C VAL A 261 16.20 -2.55 9.36
N PHE A 262 15.27 -1.60 9.27
CA PHE A 262 14.12 -1.40 10.14
C PHE A 262 12.83 -1.66 9.37
N LEU A 263 11.76 -1.93 10.10
CA LEU A 263 10.41 -1.99 9.56
C LEU A 263 9.55 -0.90 10.19
N LEU A 264 8.70 -0.27 9.37
CA LEU A 264 7.70 0.69 9.83
C LEU A 264 6.35 0.27 9.27
N GLY A 265 5.43 -0.09 10.16
CA GLY A 265 4.06 -0.45 9.79
C GLY A 265 3.07 0.64 10.18
N HIS A 266 2.10 0.96 9.31
CA HIS A 266 0.99 1.85 9.62
C HIS A 266 -0.32 1.05 9.72
N GLY A 267 -1.14 1.31 10.75
CA GLY A 267 -2.41 0.63 10.97
C GLY A 267 -2.26 -0.90 10.99
N MET A 268 -2.97 -1.59 10.10
CA MET A 268 -2.85 -3.04 9.86
C MET A 268 -1.41 -3.46 9.52
N GLY A 269 -0.67 -2.66 8.76
CA GLY A 269 0.74 -2.92 8.48
C GLY A 269 1.58 -2.97 9.76
N GLY A 270 1.21 -2.20 10.78
CA GLY A 270 1.78 -2.26 12.12
C GLY A 270 1.44 -3.56 12.86
N VAL A 271 0.23 -4.10 12.70
CA VAL A 271 -0.15 -5.41 13.27
C VAL A 271 0.71 -6.54 12.68
N ILE A 272 1.04 -6.46 11.39
CA ILE A 272 1.83 -7.49 10.70
C ILE A 272 3.34 -7.36 10.97
N THR A 273 3.86 -6.14 11.07
CA THR A 273 5.31 -5.86 11.15
C THR A 273 6.07 -6.69 12.21
N PRO A 274 5.59 -6.84 13.46
CA PRO A 274 6.22 -7.70 14.47
C PRO A 274 6.36 -9.17 14.04
N THR A 275 5.42 -9.70 13.24
CA THR A 275 5.51 -11.07 12.71
C THR A 275 6.67 -11.20 11.72
N ILE A 276 6.88 -10.20 10.86
CA ILE A 276 8.00 -10.17 9.91
C ILE A 276 9.34 -10.09 10.67
N ALA A 277 9.44 -9.22 11.69
CA ALA A 277 10.62 -9.11 12.55
C ALA A 277 10.92 -10.40 13.36
N ARG A 278 9.92 -11.26 13.60
CA ARG A 278 10.14 -12.61 14.17
C ARG A 278 10.60 -13.63 13.14
N LYS A 279 10.18 -13.51 11.88
CA LYS A 279 10.68 -14.34 10.76
C LYS A 279 12.11 -13.96 10.37
N ASP A 280 12.48 -12.68 10.55
CA ASP A 280 13.82 -12.16 10.32
C ASP A 280 14.42 -11.48 11.58
N PRO A 281 15.18 -12.24 12.40
CA PRO A 281 15.87 -11.70 13.57
C PRO A 281 16.95 -10.65 13.27
N GLN A 282 17.33 -10.41 12.01
CA GLN A 282 18.30 -9.38 11.62
C GLN A 282 17.66 -7.99 11.39
N ILE A 283 16.34 -7.85 11.58
CA ILE A 283 15.70 -6.52 11.66
C ILE A 283 16.19 -5.79 12.92
N ALA A 284 16.68 -4.56 12.76
CA ALA A 284 17.31 -3.77 13.82
C ALA A 284 16.31 -3.09 14.77
N GLY A 285 15.07 -2.90 14.34
CA GLY A 285 14.01 -2.26 15.11
C GLY A 285 12.68 -2.19 14.36
N VAL A 286 11.60 -1.98 15.10
CA VAL A 286 10.23 -1.91 14.55
C VAL A 286 9.53 -0.63 15.00
N VAL A 287 8.94 0.09 14.05
CA VAL A 287 8.08 1.25 14.30
C VAL A 287 6.63 0.89 13.99
N LEU A 288 5.73 1.15 14.93
CA LEU A 288 4.29 0.93 14.83
C LEU A 288 3.57 2.29 14.82
N LEU A 289 3.15 2.75 13.64
CA LEU A 289 2.39 3.98 13.46
C LEU A 289 0.89 3.70 13.52
N ALA A 290 0.17 4.41 14.37
CA ALA A 290 -1.30 4.34 14.52
C ALA A 290 -1.82 2.88 14.50
N THR A 291 -1.19 2.01 15.29
CA THR A 291 -1.38 0.56 15.24
C THR A 291 -2.27 0.09 16.39
N PRO A 292 -3.37 -0.65 16.12
CA PRO A 292 -4.24 -1.16 17.18
C PRO A 292 -3.54 -2.22 18.03
N ALA A 293 -3.87 -2.25 19.32
CA ALA A 293 -3.47 -3.27 20.26
C ALA A 293 -4.54 -4.37 20.42
N ARG A 294 -5.79 -4.04 20.09
CA ARG A 294 -6.99 -4.85 20.33
C ARG A 294 -7.31 -5.77 19.15
N PRO A 295 -8.15 -6.82 19.35
CA PRO A 295 -8.67 -7.63 18.25
C PRO A 295 -9.34 -6.77 17.19
N MET A 296 -9.12 -7.13 15.92
CA MET A 296 -9.52 -6.33 14.75
C MET A 296 -11.02 -6.09 14.69
N LEU A 297 -11.84 -7.08 15.02
CA LEU A 297 -13.30 -6.93 14.96
C LEU A 297 -13.83 -5.95 16.00
N ASN A 298 -13.21 -5.87 17.18
CA ASN A 298 -13.61 -4.91 18.22
C ASN A 298 -13.33 -3.47 17.76
N MET A 299 -12.14 -3.23 17.20
CA MET A 299 -11.77 -1.93 16.64
C MET A 299 -12.70 -1.55 15.47
N ILE A 300 -13.05 -2.49 14.58
CA ILE A 300 -13.99 -2.23 13.48
C ILE A 300 -15.41 -1.92 14.01
N GLU A 301 -15.86 -2.61 15.05
CA GLU A 301 -17.16 -2.34 15.70
C GLU A 301 -17.21 -0.92 16.29
N ASP A 302 -16.17 -0.50 17.03
CA ASP A 302 -16.02 0.88 17.52
C ASP A 302 -16.07 1.90 16.38
N GLN A 303 -15.31 1.65 15.30
CA GLN A 303 -15.27 2.52 14.13
C GLN A 303 -16.62 2.63 13.44
N LEU A 304 -17.33 1.51 13.23
CA LEU A 304 -18.65 1.51 12.60
C LEU A 304 -19.65 2.35 13.41
N HIS A 305 -19.66 2.19 14.74
CA HIS A 305 -20.49 3.01 15.63
C HIS A 305 -20.09 4.49 15.60
N TYR A 306 -18.80 4.81 15.61
CA TYR A 306 -18.31 6.19 15.50
C TYR A 306 -18.72 6.86 14.18
N LEU A 307 -18.56 6.15 13.06
CA LEU A 307 -18.86 6.65 11.71
C LEU A 307 -20.36 6.88 11.49
N VAL A 308 -21.21 5.96 11.97
CA VAL A 308 -22.67 6.06 11.83
C VAL A 308 -23.24 7.15 12.75
N ASN A 309 -22.66 7.36 13.93
CA ASN A 309 -23.09 8.42 14.84
C ASN A 309 -22.42 9.78 14.56
N PHE A 310 -21.52 9.89 13.56
CA PHE A 310 -20.59 11.02 13.46
C PHE A 310 -21.28 12.40 13.36
N ASP A 311 -22.31 12.52 12.54
CA ASP A 311 -23.09 13.76 12.35
C ASP A 311 -24.37 13.81 13.20
N GLN A 312 -24.59 12.81 14.07
CA GLN A 312 -25.79 12.61 14.89
C GLN A 312 -27.09 12.39 14.08
N ILE A 313 -27.03 12.10 12.78
CA ILE A 313 -28.19 11.89 11.90
C ILE A 313 -28.10 10.51 11.24
N ILE A 314 -28.66 9.50 11.89
CA ILE A 314 -28.63 8.11 11.40
C ILE A 314 -29.78 7.89 10.41
N SER A 315 -29.47 7.60 9.14
CA SER A 315 -30.49 7.19 8.16
C SER A 315 -30.86 5.70 8.29
N GLU A 316 -32.04 5.31 7.80
CA GLU A 316 -32.45 3.90 7.67
C GLU A 316 -31.47 3.05 6.83
N LYS A 317 -30.67 3.69 5.97
CA LYS A 317 -29.64 3.02 5.18
C LYS A 317 -28.44 2.71 6.05
N GLU A 318 -27.91 3.70 6.77
CA GLU A 318 -26.77 3.51 7.69
C GLU A 318 -27.12 2.54 8.83
N GLN A 319 -28.35 2.59 9.36
CA GLN A 319 -28.80 1.64 10.38
C GLN A 319 -28.83 0.19 9.86
N ARG A 320 -29.26 -0.03 8.60
CA ARG A 320 -29.24 -1.37 7.95
C ARG A 320 -27.82 -1.82 7.62
N GLU A 321 -26.97 -0.93 7.12
CA GLU A 321 -25.56 -1.24 6.83
C GLU A 321 -24.77 -1.56 8.10
N LEU A 322 -25.03 -0.85 9.20
CA LEU A 322 -24.49 -1.16 10.52
C LEU A 322 -24.97 -2.53 11.02
N ALA A 323 -26.29 -2.78 11.01
CA ALA A 323 -26.84 -4.06 11.45
C ALA A 323 -26.26 -5.25 10.67
N ALA A 324 -26.19 -5.16 9.34
CA ALA A 324 -25.59 -6.21 8.50
C ALA A 324 -24.09 -6.41 8.78
N ALA A 325 -23.34 -5.34 9.09
CA ALA A 325 -21.94 -5.44 9.47
C ALA A 325 -21.76 -6.09 10.86
N LEU A 326 -22.62 -5.76 11.83
CA LEU A 326 -22.62 -6.37 13.17
C LEU A 326 -23.00 -7.86 13.12
N GLU A 327 -23.98 -8.25 12.30
CA GLU A 327 -24.30 -9.66 12.02
C GLU A 327 -23.12 -10.40 11.38
N ALA A 328 -22.42 -9.76 10.43
CA ALA A 328 -21.21 -10.33 9.84
C ALA A 328 -20.09 -10.48 10.87
N ILE A 329 -19.85 -9.50 11.74
CA ILE A 329 -18.90 -9.57 12.86
C ILE A 329 -19.26 -10.74 13.81
N ALA A 330 -20.53 -10.88 14.19
CA ALA A 330 -21.00 -11.97 15.04
C ALA A 330 -20.78 -13.34 14.38
N SER A 331 -21.00 -13.46 13.06
CA SER A 331 -20.74 -14.69 12.31
C SER A 331 -19.26 -15.11 12.31
N VAL A 332 -18.32 -14.14 12.24
CA VAL A 332 -16.88 -14.41 12.39
C VAL A 332 -16.56 -14.91 13.79
N ARG A 333 -17.08 -14.23 14.83
CA ARG A 333 -16.90 -14.64 16.25
C ARG A 333 -17.49 -16.03 16.53
N ALA A 334 -18.56 -16.43 15.83
CA ALA A 334 -19.16 -17.76 15.90
C ALA A 334 -18.40 -18.85 15.12
N GLY A 335 -17.38 -18.49 14.32
CA GLY A 335 -16.60 -19.43 13.51
C GLY A 335 -17.23 -19.83 12.17
N ASP A 336 -18.33 -19.18 11.77
CA ASP A 336 -19.09 -19.40 10.52
C ASP A 336 -19.20 -18.09 9.73
N PRO A 337 -18.08 -17.57 9.19
CA PRO A 337 -17.96 -16.20 8.70
C PRO A 337 -18.78 -15.97 7.42
N LYS A 338 -19.81 -15.13 7.53
CA LYS A 338 -20.81 -14.84 6.50
C LYS A 338 -21.00 -13.34 6.29
N GLY A 339 -21.46 -12.97 5.10
CA GLY A 339 -21.64 -11.57 4.72
C GLY A 339 -20.32 -10.82 4.52
N SER A 340 -20.38 -9.50 4.69
CA SER A 340 -19.26 -8.58 4.44
C SER A 340 -19.19 -7.52 5.53
N ILE A 341 -17.96 -7.16 5.92
CA ILE A 341 -17.65 -6.09 6.86
C ILE A 341 -16.77 -5.09 6.09
N LEU A 342 -17.12 -3.79 6.10
CA LEU A 342 -16.44 -2.75 5.32
C LEU A 342 -16.24 -3.14 3.83
N ASN A 343 -17.30 -3.64 3.20
CA ASN A 343 -17.34 -4.15 1.82
C ASN A 343 -16.34 -5.28 1.49
N THR A 344 -15.75 -5.89 2.51
CA THR A 344 -14.78 -6.99 2.40
C THR A 344 -15.38 -8.25 3.04
N PRO A 345 -15.29 -9.44 2.42
CA PRO A 345 -15.97 -10.64 2.94
C PRO A 345 -15.58 -10.98 4.37
N ALA A 346 -16.53 -11.43 5.20
CA ALA A 346 -16.28 -11.81 6.60
C ALA A 346 -15.15 -12.85 6.76
N MET A 347 -14.98 -13.74 5.78
CA MET A 347 -13.89 -14.73 5.74
C MET A 347 -12.49 -14.08 5.72
N TYR A 348 -12.31 -12.91 5.11
CA TYR A 348 -11.05 -12.15 5.16
C TYR A 348 -10.75 -11.75 6.60
N TRP A 349 -11.69 -11.08 7.26
CA TRP A 349 -11.54 -10.60 8.64
C TRP A 349 -11.31 -11.73 9.64
N SER A 350 -11.92 -12.90 9.42
CA SER A 350 -11.64 -14.15 10.17
C SER A 350 -10.16 -14.59 10.15
N ARG A 351 -9.38 -14.18 9.15
CA ARG A 351 -7.92 -14.44 9.10
C ARG A 351 -7.15 -13.43 9.94
N TYR A 352 -7.52 -12.16 9.88
CA TYR A 352 -6.87 -11.07 10.63
C TYR A 352 -7.25 -11.06 12.12
N GLU A 353 -8.46 -11.50 12.49
CA GLU A 353 -8.90 -11.60 13.88
C GLU A 353 -8.10 -12.62 14.71
N LYS A 354 -7.36 -13.53 14.04
CA LYS A 354 -6.45 -14.49 14.71
C LYS A 354 -5.11 -13.86 15.10
N LEU A 355 -4.85 -12.62 14.71
CA LEU A 355 -3.62 -11.91 15.01
C LEU A 355 -3.72 -11.28 16.40
N ASP A 356 -2.68 -11.47 17.20
CA ASP A 356 -2.51 -10.85 18.51
C ASP A 356 -1.26 -9.95 18.44
N PRO A 357 -1.42 -8.64 18.11
CA PRO A 357 -0.28 -7.75 17.94
C PRO A 357 0.51 -7.59 19.24
N VAL A 358 -0.17 -7.54 20.38
CA VAL A 358 0.44 -7.44 21.72
C VAL A 358 1.32 -8.66 22.02
N ARG A 359 0.79 -9.87 21.88
CA ARG A 359 1.55 -11.11 22.10
C ARG A 359 2.68 -11.27 21.10
N THR A 360 2.51 -10.79 19.86
CA THR A 360 3.57 -10.83 18.85
C THR A 360 4.70 -9.87 19.21
N CYS A 361 4.40 -8.66 19.69
CA CYS A 361 5.38 -7.72 20.24
C CYS A 361 6.05 -8.19 21.54
N LEU A 362 5.36 -8.97 22.38
CA LEU A 362 6.01 -9.65 23.52
C LEU A 362 6.99 -10.75 23.08
N ALA A 363 6.83 -11.28 21.86
CA ALA A 363 7.67 -12.33 21.30
C ALA A 363 8.72 -11.84 20.29
N THR A 364 8.84 -10.53 20.04
CA THR A 364 9.98 -9.92 19.31
C THR A 364 11.15 -9.66 20.26
N LYS A 365 12.37 -9.57 19.72
CA LYS A 365 13.57 -9.16 20.46
C LYS A 365 14.07 -7.77 20.07
N GLN A 366 13.47 -7.20 19.03
CA GLN A 366 13.81 -5.90 18.48
C GLN A 366 13.23 -4.78 19.35
N PRO A 367 13.93 -3.64 19.48
CA PRO A 367 13.37 -2.45 20.12
C PRO A 367 12.15 -1.97 19.32
N LEU A 368 11.16 -1.43 20.02
CA LEU A 368 9.90 -0.98 19.43
C LEU A 368 9.69 0.52 19.67
N LEU A 369 9.16 1.23 18.68
CA LEU A 369 8.60 2.56 18.82
C LEU A 369 7.12 2.51 18.44
N ILE A 370 6.24 2.93 19.35
CA ILE A 370 4.79 2.92 19.15
C ILE A 370 4.30 4.37 19.15
N VAL A 371 3.73 4.80 18.02
CA VAL A 371 3.33 6.19 17.74
C VAL A 371 1.83 6.26 17.48
N ARG A 372 1.13 7.21 18.11
CA ARG A 372 -0.30 7.46 17.89
C ARG A 372 -0.63 8.96 17.79
N GLY A 373 -1.55 9.33 16.90
CA GLY A 373 -2.21 10.63 16.95
C GLY A 373 -3.38 10.60 17.95
N GLU A 374 -3.46 11.54 18.89
CA GLU A 374 -4.47 11.42 19.96
C GLU A 374 -5.91 11.67 19.47
N ARG A 375 -6.06 12.37 18.33
CA ARG A 375 -7.36 12.56 17.65
C ARG A 375 -7.73 11.39 16.74
N ASP A 376 -6.91 10.35 16.65
CA ASP A 376 -7.25 9.16 15.88
C ASP A 376 -8.53 8.49 16.42
N PHE A 377 -9.54 8.35 15.56
CA PHE A 377 -10.81 7.66 15.84
C PHE A 377 -10.76 6.16 15.49
N GLN A 378 -9.78 5.75 14.68
CA GLN A 378 -9.61 4.38 14.22
C GLN A 378 -8.82 3.54 15.22
N VAL A 379 -7.75 4.12 15.77
CA VAL A 379 -6.99 3.57 16.91
C VAL A 379 -7.12 4.54 18.08
N THR A 380 -7.69 4.07 19.18
CA THR A 380 -8.17 4.95 20.26
C THR A 380 -7.19 5.01 21.44
N GLU A 381 -7.52 5.77 22.49
CA GLU A 381 -6.68 5.79 23.70
C GLU A 381 -6.71 4.45 24.45
N GLU A 382 -7.73 3.61 24.22
CA GLU A 382 -7.78 2.24 24.74
C GLU A 382 -6.61 1.40 24.20
N ASP A 383 -6.26 1.58 22.92
CA ASP A 383 -5.09 0.94 22.30
C ASP A 383 -3.78 1.47 22.91
N THR A 384 -3.66 2.77 23.20
CA THR A 384 -2.50 3.34 23.92
C THR A 384 -2.33 2.70 25.30
N VAL A 385 -3.43 2.60 26.06
CA VAL A 385 -3.45 2.04 27.43
C VAL A 385 -3.13 0.55 27.40
N LEU A 386 -3.69 -0.21 26.44
CA LEU A 386 -3.40 -1.63 26.29
C LEU A 386 -1.93 -1.86 25.90
N TRP A 387 -1.39 -1.09 24.95
CA TRP A 387 0.03 -1.18 24.59
C TRP A 387 0.96 -0.90 25.77
N LYS A 388 0.75 0.22 26.48
CA LYS A 388 1.58 0.62 27.63
C LYS A 388 1.51 -0.39 28.78
N SER A 389 0.32 -0.88 29.11
CA SER A 389 0.13 -1.85 30.21
C SER A 389 0.70 -3.23 29.88
N ARG A 390 0.60 -3.68 28.63
CA ARG A 390 1.01 -5.03 28.23
C ARG A 390 2.48 -5.16 27.86
N LEU A 391 3.16 -4.06 27.53
CA LEU A 391 4.60 -4.01 27.25
C LEU A 391 5.42 -3.33 28.36
N ALA A 392 4.82 -3.08 29.53
CA ALA A 392 5.45 -2.35 30.65
C ALA A 392 6.80 -2.93 31.11
N ASP A 393 6.96 -4.26 31.03
CA ASP A 393 8.19 -4.96 31.43
C ASP A 393 9.33 -4.88 30.38
N ARG A 394 9.08 -4.30 29.20
CA ARG A 394 10.10 -4.12 28.15
C ARG A 394 10.71 -2.71 28.19
N SER A 395 11.95 -2.63 28.66
CA SER A 395 12.75 -1.40 28.70
C SER A 395 13.19 -0.86 27.34
N ASP A 396 12.97 -1.61 26.26
CA ASP A 396 13.33 -1.26 24.88
C ASP A 396 12.13 -0.89 24.00
N VAL A 397 10.99 -0.56 24.63
CA VAL A 397 9.77 -0.06 23.99
C VAL A 397 9.56 1.41 24.34
N GLU A 398 9.47 2.26 23.31
CA GLU A 398 9.18 3.69 23.45
C GLU A 398 7.76 4.02 22.95
N PHE A 399 7.09 4.93 23.65
CA PHE A 399 5.73 5.39 23.34
C PHE A 399 5.72 6.88 23.04
N ARG A 400 5.08 7.29 21.94
CA ARG A 400 4.89 8.72 21.59
C ARG A 400 3.46 8.98 21.15
N THR A 401 2.83 10.00 21.73
CA THR A 401 1.49 10.45 21.36
C THR A 401 1.53 11.91 20.95
N TYR A 402 0.73 12.27 19.94
CA TYR A 402 0.71 13.62 19.38
C TYR A 402 -0.70 14.19 19.39
N ARG A 403 -0.93 15.14 20.31
CA ARG A 403 -2.25 15.69 20.68
C ARG A 403 -3.17 16.15 19.55
N ARG A 404 -2.61 16.64 18.44
CA ARG A 404 -3.40 17.24 17.34
C ARG A 404 -3.57 16.33 16.12
N LEU A 405 -2.98 15.13 16.13
CA LEU A 405 -2.87 14.32 14.93
C LEU A 405 -3.99 13.29 14.82
N ASN A 406 -4.45 13.07 13.59
CA ASN A 406 -5.40 12.03 13.22
C ASN A 406 -4.69 10.70 12.83
N HIS A 407 -5.43 9.72 12.33
CA HIS A 407 -4.92 8.41 11.93
C HIS A 407 -3.79 8.45 10.86
N LEU A 408 -3.82 9.44 9.97
CA LEU A 408 -2.78 9.65 8.94
C LEU A 408 -1.56 10.41 9.51
N LEU A 409 -1.54 10.64 10.83
CA LEU A 409 -0.56 11.44 11.55
C LEU A 409 -0.47 12.88 11.02
N MET A 410 -1.60 13.41 10.52
CA MET A 410 -1.76 14.77 10.03
C MET A 410 -2.51 15.64 11.04
N GLY A 411 -2.16 16.92 11.12
CA GLY A 411 -2.83 17.86 12.01
C GLY A 411 -4.23 18.24 11.52
N GLY A 412 -5.17 18.40 12.45
CA GLY A 412 -6.49 18.97 12.16
C GLY A 412 -6.87 20.10 13.14
N LEU A 413 -7.96 20.80 12.84
CA LEU A 413 -8.38 22.01 13.56
C LEU A 413 -9.21 21.71 14.83
N GLY A 414 -9.70 20.47 15.00
CA GLY A 414 -10.54 20.07 16.13
C GLY A 414 -9.77 19.71 17.41
N THR A 415 -10.47 19.69 18.54
CA THR A 415 -9.94 19.27 19.85
C THR A 415 -10.35 17.84 20.25
N GLY A 416 -11.46 17.33 19.74
CA GLY A 416 -11.88 15.93 19.88
C GLY A 416 -11.36 15.02 18.75
N PRO A 417 -11.84 13.77 18.66
CA PRO A 417 -11.51 12.84 17.59
C PRO A 417 -11.68 13.43 16.18
N SER A 418 -10.88 12.94 15.23
CA SER A 418 -10.82 13.45 13.87
C SER A 418 -12.03 13.05 13.03
N SER A 419 -12.52 13.97 12.21
CA SER A 419 -13.60 13.64 11.28
C SER A 419 -13.09 12.75 10.13
N PRO A 420 -13.91 11.85 9.59
CA PRO A 420 -13.57 11.12 8.37
C PRO A 420 -13.37 12.02 7.14
N GLY A 421 -13.85 13.27 7.20
CA GLY A 421 -13.65 14.27 6.15
C GLY A 421 -12.24 14.86 6.11
N GLU A 422 -11.48 14.81 7.22
CA GLU A 422 -10.10 15.32 7.28
C GLU A 422 -9.18 14.60 6.28
N TYR A 423 -9.44 13.33 5.98
CA TYR A 423 -8.66 12.55 5.01
C TYR A 423 -8.91 12.95 3.54
N SER A 424 -9.97 13.75 3.29
CA SER A 424 -10.29 14.29 1.97
C SER A 424 -9.73 15.69 1.74
N SER A 425 -9.18 16.33 2.78
CA SER A 425 -8.45 17.59 2.68
C SER A 425 -6.95 17.33 2.41
N PRO A 426 -6.28 18.15 1.59
CA PRO A 426 -4.83 18.11 1.48
C PRO A 426 -4.16 18.42 2.82
N GLY A 427 -3.22 17.57 3.21
CA GLY A 427 -2.43 17.67 4.42
C GLY A 427 -1.08 17.01 4.25
N LYS A 428 -0.28 17.06 5.32
CA LYS A 428 1.06 16.46 5.38
C LYS A 428 1.23 15.73 6.70
N VAL A 429 1.98 14.61 6.67
CA VAL A 429 2.40 13.92 7.90
C VAL A 429 3.20 14.93 8.75
N SER A 430 2.94 14.93 10.06
CA SER A 430 3.57 15.87 11.01
C SER A 430 5.10 15.83 10.94
N LYS A 431 5.71 17.03 10.97
CA LYS A 431 7.16 17.21 11.03
C LYS A 431 7.77 16.51 12.24
N GLU A 432 7.10 16.66 13.38
CA GLU A 432 7.46 16.09 14.67
C GLU A 432 7.49 14.56 14.58
N VAL A 433 6.41 13.94 14.07
CA VAL A 433 6.35 12.49 13.82
C VAL A 433 7.51 12.02 12.94
N VAL A 434 7.74 12.67 11.80
CA VAL A 434 8.76 12.23 10.84
C VAL A 434 10.17 12.37 11.42
N LEU A 435 10.53 13.54 11.95
CA LEU A 435 11.89 13.79 12.43
C LEU A 435 12.21 13.01 13.71
N GLU A 436 11.28 12.91 14.66
CA GLU A 436 11.51 12.18 15.90
C GLU A 436 11.56 10.66 15.66
N THR A 437 10.77 10.14 14.70
CA THR A 437 10.85 8.73 14.29
C THR A 437 12.17 8.44 13.58
N ALA A 438 12.62 9.31 12.67
CA ALA A 438 13.91 9.17 12.01
C ALA A 438 15.07 9.19 13.02
N GLN A 439 15.05 10.11 13.98
CA GLN A 439 16.02 10.16 15.08
C GLN A 439 16.02 8.89 15.94
N TRP A 440 14.84 8.32 16.22
CA TRP A 440 14.75 7.05 16.94
C TRP A 440 15.42 5.92 16.15
N ILE A 441 15.11 5.78 14.86
CA ILE A 441 15.72 4.77 13.96
C ILE A 441 17.25 4.92 13.96
N LEU A 442 17.76 6.14 13.75
CA LEU A 442 19.19 6.45 13.79
C LEU A 442 19.82 6.12 15.16
N SER A 443 19.11 6.31 16.27
CA SER A 443 19.61 5.99 17.62
C SER A 443 19.74 4.48 17.90
N LYS A 444 18.96 3.64 17.20
CA LYS A 444 19.03 2.18 17.31
C LYS A 444 19.92 1.54 16.24
N ALA A 445 20.29 2.27 15.20
CA ALA A 445 21.16 1.76 14.15
C ALA A 445 22.53 1.33 14.74
N PRO A 446 23.10 0.18 14.33
CA PRO A 446 24.46 -0.18 14.67
C PRO A 446 25.44 0.95 14.33
N LYS A 447 26.32 1.31 15.26
CA LYS A 447 27.36 2.31 14.97
C LYS A 447 28.21 1.84 13.78
N PRO A 448 28.64 2.74 12.88
CA PRO A 448 29.59 2.39 11.83
C PRO A 448 30.82 1.72 12.46
N THR A 449 31.10 0.49 12.04
CA THR A 449 32.35 -0.18 12.37
C THR A 449 33.43 0.53 11.57
N THR A 450 34.30 1.29 12.25
CA THR A 450 35.47 1.92 11.65
C THR A 450 36.20 0.87 10.80
N PRO A 451 36.55 1.16 9.53
CA PRO A 451 37.34 0.24 8.74
C PRO A 451 38.61 -0.09 9.53
N VAL A 452 38.87 -1.37 9.77
CA VAL A 452 40.20 -1.80 10.21
C VAL A 452 41.10 -1.52 9.02
N VAL A 453 41.83 -0.39 9.09
CA VAL A 453 42.92 -0.11 8.17
C VAL A 453 43.89 -1.27 8.35
N ALA A 454 43.94 -2.16 7.36
CA ALA A 454 44.97 -3.18 7.31
C ALA A 454 46.31 -2.45 7.39
N PRO A 455 47.23 -2.82 8.31
CA PRO A 455 48.52 -2.16 8.39
C PRO A 455 49.16 -2.24 7.01
N GLU A 456 49.66 -1.11 6.50
CA GLU A 456 50.34 -1.05 5.21
C GLU A 456 51.35 -2.19 5.16
N SER A 457 51.20 -3.07 4.16
CA SER A 457 52.17 -4.13 3.92
C SER A 457 53.51 -3.47 3.70
N ALA A 458 54.42 -3.64 4.66
CA ALA A 458 55.70 -2.95 4.67
C ALA A 458 56.36 -3.08 3.29
N SER A 459 56.58 -1.94 2.64
CA SER A 459 57.20 -1.89 1.31
C SER A 459 58.52 -2.64 1.36
N THR A 460 58.57 -3.78 0.69
CA THR A 460 59.80 -4.57 0.55
C THR A 460 60.77 -3.75 -0.27
N GLN A 461 61.74 -3.12 0.41
CA GLN A 461 62.90 -2.55 -0.26
C GLN A 461 63.52 -3.61 -1.17
N PRO A 462 63.86 -3.27 -2.43
CA PRO A 462 64.63 -4.18 -3.27
C PRO A 462 65.99 -4.45 -2.60
N PRO A 463 66.56 -5.66 -2.75
CA PRO A 463 67.80 -6.02 -2.09
C PRO A 463 68.95 -5.10 -2.53
N ALA A 464 69.77 -4.69 -1.57
CA ALA A 464 70.96 -3.90 -1.83
C ALA A 464 71.90 -4.66 -2.79
N GLY A 465 72.39 -3.95 -3.82
CA GLY A 465 73.39 -4.49 -4.74
C GLY A 465 74.72 -4.81 -4.03
N PRO A 466 75.56 -5.67 -4.62
CA PRO A 466 76.83 -6.06 -4.01
C PRO A 466 77.79 -4.85 -3.88
N PRO A 467 78.64 -4.83 -2.85
CA PRO A 467 79.58 -3.72 -2.64
C PRO A 467 80.67 -3.71 -3.72
N SER A 468 80.93 -2.54 -4.29
CA SER A 468 82.10 -2.30 -5.13
C SER A 468 83.40 -2.39 -4.30
N PRO A 469 84.49 -2.94 -4.86
CA PRO A 469 85.76 -3.01 -4.16
C PRO A 469 86.50 -1.66 -4.14
N ASP A 470 87.29 -1.51 -3.08
CA ASP A 470 88.42 -0.60 -2.83
C ASP A 470 88.63 0.64 -3.73
N ASN A 471 88.78 1.78 -3.04
CA ASN A 471 89.84 2.73 -3.37
C ASN A 471 90.51 3.23 -2.07
N THR A 472 91.68 2.65 -1.77
CA THR A 472 92.60 3.11 -0.73
C THR A 472 93.18 4.48 -1.08
N PRO A 473 93.25 5.44 -0.14
CA PRO A 473 93.95 6.71 -0.35
C PRO A 473 95.40 6.65 0.13
N THR A 474 96.36 7.10 -0.68
CA THR A 474 97.66 7.69 -0.27
C THR A 474 98.48 8.13 -1.48
N PRO A 475 99.39 9.11 -1.36
CA PRO A 475 99.50 10.17 -0.34
C PRO A 475 99.12 11.57 -0.88
#